data_AF-A0A844HFG6-F1
#
_entry.id   AF-A0A844HFG6-F1
#
_cell.length_a   1.000
_cell.length_b   1.000
_cell.length_c   1.000
_cell.angle_alpha   90.00
_cell.angle_beta   90.00
_cell.angle_gamma   90.00
#
_symmetry.space_group_name_H-M   'P 1'
#
loop_
_entity.id
_entity.type
_entity.pdbx_description
1 polymer ?
#
loop_
_entity_poly.entity_id
_entity_poly.type
_entity_poly.pdbx_seq_one_letter_code
_entity_poly.pdbx_strand_id
1 'polypeptide(L)'
;MRKVGDRIRHALSFEILGLLIATPLGALLFHMPVHEMGVVALVGATIATTWNFIYNYVFDVILQRFTGTTLKSGVVRIFHAVLFEAGLLLMLLPFVMWYLGVTFWQALVMDISFAVFYMVYAFVFNWAYDRIFPLPEWQTASSSQRL
;
A
#
# COMPACT_ATOMS: atom_id res chain seq x y z
N MET A 1 -9.80 19.61 -11.29
CA MET A 1 -9.97 18.16 -11.06
C MET A 1 -8.96 17.41 -11.92
N ARG A 2 -8.02 16.65 -11.32
CA ARG A 2 -7.05 15.81 -12.05
C ARG A 2 -7.81 14.86 -12.98
N LYS A 3 -7.43 14.80 -14.27
CA LYS A 3 -8.09 13.94 -15.27
C LYS A 3 -7.92 12.47 -14.87
N VAL A 4 -8.91 11.63 -15.15
CA VAL A 4 -8.89 10.18 -14.84
C VAL A 4 -7.63 9.51 -15.44
N GLY A 5 -7.18 9.97 -16.61
CA GLY A 5 -5.94 9.48 -17.25
C GLY A 5 -4.66 9.72 -16.44
N ASP A 6 -4.55 10.83 -15.70
CA ASP A 6 -3.36 11.10 -14.88
C ASP A 6 -3.30 10.16 -13.66
N ARG A 7 -4.46 9.80 -13.11
CA ARG A 7 -4.59 8.86 -11.99
C ARG A 7 -4.22 7.44 -12.42
N ILE A 8 -4.69 7.01 -13.59
CA ILE A 8 -4.39 5.70 -14.15
C ILE A 8 -2.89 5.57 -14.46
N ARG A 9 -2.28 6.57 -15.11
CA ARG A 9 -0.83 6.57 -15.34
C ARG A 9 -0.03 6.53 -14.04
N HIS A 10 -0.42 7.32 -13.04
CA HIS A 10 0.26 7.32 -11.75
C HIS A 10 0.19 5.96 -11.06
N ALA A 11 -1.00 5.34 -11.01
CA ALA A 11 -1.19 4.03 -10.40
C ALA A 11 -0.43 2.92 -11.15
N LEU A 12 -0.50 2.90 -12.49
CA LEU A 12 0.25 1.94 -13.30
C LEU A 12 1.76 2.11 -13.15
N SER A 13 2.26 3.35 -13.21
CA SER A 13 3.69 3.62 -13.02
C SER A 13 4.16 3.23 -11.62
N PHE A 14 3.34 3.50 -10.59
CA PHE A 14 3.62 3.11 -9.22
C PHE A 14 3.76 1.60 -9.09
N GLU A 15 2.79 0.85 -9.62
CA GLU A 15 2.73 -0.61 -9.51
C GLU A 15 3.87 -1.27 -10.30
N ILE A 16 4.08 -0.84 -11.54
CA ILE A 16 5.12 -1.42 -12.42
C ILE A 16 6.51 -1.17 -11.85
N LEU A 17 6.83 0.07 -11.46
CA LEU A 17 8.13 0.39 -10.89
C LEU A 17 8.31 -0.27 -9.51
N GLY A 18 7.24 -0.34 -8.72
CA GLY A 18 7.23 -1.01 -7.42
C GLY A 18 7.59 -2.48 -7.59
N LEU A 19 6.92 -3.21 -8.48
CA LEU A 19 7.19 -4.61 -8.77
C LEU A 19 8.59 -4.82 -9.38
N LEU A 20 9.04 -3.95 -10.28
CA LEU A 20 10.37 -4.04 -10.88
C LEU A 20 11.51 -3.91 -9.87
N ILE A 21 11.29 -3.20 -8.76
CA ILE A 21 12.28 -3.02 -7.68
C ILE A 21 12.08 -4.08 -6.59
N ALA A 22 10.84 -4.28 -6.15
CA ALA A 22 10.49 -5.20 -5.07
C ALA A 22 10.86 -6.65 -5.40
N THR A 23 10.65 -7.07 -6.65
CA THR A 23 10.89 -8.44 -7.10
C THR A 23 12.37 -8.85 -7.02
N PRO A 24 13.33 -8.14 -7.66
CA PRO A 24 14.74 -8.48 -7.54
C PRO A 24 15.28 -8.25 -6.14
N LEU A 25 14.82 -7.20 -5.43
CA LEU A 25 15.26 -6.94 -4.06
C LEU A 25 14.83 -8.06 -3.10
N GLY A 26 13.58 -8.50 -3.21
CA GLY A 26 13.05 -9.62 -2.44
C GLY A 26 13.76 -10.94 -2.77
N ALA A 27 14.03 -11.19 -4.05
CA ALA A 27 14.79 -12.36 -4.49
C ALA A 27 16.20 -12.41 -3.88
N LEU A 28 16.89 -11.27 -3.86
CA LEU A 28 18.22 -11.15 -3.23
C LEU A 28 18.15 -11.30 -1.71
N LEU A 29 17.17 -10.67 -1.07
CA LEU A 29 17.04 -10.67 0.39
C LEU A 29 16.69 -12.07 0.93
N PHE A 30 15.77 -12.76 0.26
CA PHE A 30 15.26 -14.06 0.70
C PHE A 30 15.93 -15.25 0.02
N HIS A 31 16.91 -15.01 -0.87
CA HIS A 31 17.62 -16.04 -1.64
C HIS A 31 16.66 -16.96 -2.44
N MET A 32 15.56 -16.38 -2.94
CA MET A 32 14.51 -17.08 -3.68
C MET A 32 14.59 -16.74 -5.17
N PRO A 33 14.11 -17.62 -6.06
CA PRO A 33 14.05 -17.31 -7.49
C PRO A 33 13.22 -16.04 -7.77
N VAL A 34 13.74 -15.18 -8.65
CA VAL A 34 13.11 -13.91 -9.03
C VAL A 34 11.67 -14.10 -9.52
N HIS A 35 11.40 -15.20 -10.23
CA HIS A 35 10.07 -15.49 -10.76
C HIS A 35 9.04 -15.77 -9.65
N GLU A 36 9.40 -16.53 -8.62
CA GLU A 36 8.52 -16.83 -7.48
C GLU A 36 8.26 -15.57 -6.66
N MET A 37 9.30 -14.78 -6.41
CA MET A 37 9.18 -13.50 -5.71
C MET A 37 8.31 -12.50 -6.47
N GLY A 38 8.37 -12.51 -7.80
CA GLY A 38 7.53 -11.66 -8.65
C GLY A 38 6.06 -12.05 -8.55
N VAL A 39 5.75 -13.35 -8.51
CA VAL A 39 4.38 -13.83 -8.30
C VAL A 39 3.88 -13.45 -6.91
N VAL A 40 4.69 -13.63 -5.86
CA VAL A 40 4.32 -13.24 -4.50
C VAL A 40 4.09 -11.74 -4.39
N ALA A 41 4.97 -10.92 -4.97
CA ALA A 41 4.81 -9.47 -4.95
C ALA A 41 3.54 -9.02 -5.69
N LEU A 42 3.27 -9.58 -6.89
CA LEU A 42 2.10 -9.23 -7.70
C LEU A 42 0.78 -9.68 -7.04
N VAL A 43 0.72 -10.94 -6.60
CA VAL A 43 -0.48 -11.49 -5.95
C VAL A 43 -0.69 -10.82 -4.60
N GLY A 44 0.39 -10.62 -3.83
CA GLY A 44 0.35 -9.92 -2.55
C GLY A 44 -0.15 -8.48 -2.68
N ALA A 45 0.38 -7.71 -3.65
CA ALA A 45 -0.08 -6.34 -3.91
C ALA A 45 -1.54 -6.29 -4.35
N THR A 46 -1.98 -7.27 -5.15
CA THR A 46 -3.38 -7.41 -5.57
C THR A 46 -4.28 -7.68 -4.36
N ILE A 47 -3.95 -8.69 -3.54
CA ILE A 47 -4.69 -9.03 -2.32
C ILE A 47 -4.73 -7.83 -1.36
N ALA A 48 -3.60 -7.18 -1.12
CA ALA A 48 -3.51 -6.03 -0.22
C ALA A 48 -4.36 -4.85 -0.72
N THR A 49 -4.31 -4.54 -2.01
CA THR A 49 -5.11 -3.45 -2.59
C THR A 49 -6.60 -3.74 -2.53
N THR A 50 -7.00 -4.97 -2.91
CA THR A 50 -8.39 -5.41 -2.83
C THR A 50 -8.90 -5.42 -1.39
N TRP A 51 -8.12 -5.97 -0.45
CA TRP A 51 -8.47 -5.99 0.97
C TRP A 51 -8.58 -4.58 1.54
N ASN A 52 -7.63 -3.70 1.24
CA ASN A 52 -7.66 -2.30 1.66
C ASN A 52 -8.94 -1.61 1.20
N PHE A 53 -9.37 -1.82 -0.05
CA PHE A 53 -10.62 -1.25 -0.54
C PHE A 53 -11.85 -1.81 0.19
N ILE A 54 -11.97 -3.14 0.29
CA ILE A 54 -13.11 -3.82 0.92
C ILE A 54 -13.20 -3.45 2.40
N TYR A 55 -12.09 -3.55 3.12
CA TYR A 55 -12.02 -3.30 4.55
C TYR A 55 -12.36 -1.85 4.90
N ASN A 56 -11.77 -0.87 4.21
CA ASN A 56 -12.10 0.53 4.43
C ASN A 56 -13.58 0.81 4.15
N TYR A 57 -14.14 0.25 3.08
CA TYR A 57 -15.56 0.42 2.75
C TYR A 57 -16.47 -0.18 3.82
N VAL A 58 -16.24 -1.44 4.22
CA VAL A 58 -17.03 -2.12 5.25
C VAL A 58 -16.93 -1.38 6.57
N PHE A 59 -15.73 -0.97 6.97
CA PHE A 59 -15.52 -0.24 8.22
C PHE A 59 -16.23 1.11 8.21
N ASP A 60 -16.17 1.86 7.11
CA ASP A 60 -16.84 3.16 7.00
C ASP A 60 -18.37 3.00 7.04
N VAL A 61 -18.94 1.97 6.40
CA VAL A 61 -20.38 1.66 6.48
C VAL A 61 -20.80 1.28 7.90
N ILE A 62 -20.02 0.43 8.57
CA ILE A 62 -20.26 0.04 9.97
C ILE A 62 -20.18 1.28 10.86
N LEU A 63 -19.14 2.09 10.74
CA LEU A 63 -18.94 3.28 11.56
C LEU A 63 -20.08 4.30 11.37
N GLN A 64 -20.52 4.54 10.14
CA GLN A 64 -21.68 5.38 9.85
C GLN A 64 -22.96 4.82 10.48
N ARG A 65 -23.16 3.50 10.43
CA ARG A 65 -24.35 2.85 10.98
C ARG A 65 -24.38 2.82 12.51
N PHE A 66 -23.23 2.69 13.16
CA PHE A 66 -23.14 2.62 14.63
C PHE A 66 -23.03 3.99 15.29
N THR A 67 -22.40 4.97 14.65
CA THR A 67 -22.03 6.24 15.29
C THR A 67 -22.71 7.46 14.66
N GLY A 68 -23.37 7.30 13.50
CA GLY A 68 -23.99 8.42 12.77
C GLY A 68 -23.01 9.45 12.22
N THR A 69 -21.70 9.23 12.39
CA THR A 69 -20.62 10.14 11.94
C THR A 69 -19.46 9.32 11.37
N THR A 70 -18.65 9.93 10.50
CA THR A 70 -17.38 9.38 10.00
C THR A 70 -16.17 9.84 10.81
N LEU A 71 -16.37 10.56 11.92
CA LEU A 71 -15.30 11.08 12.76
C LEU A 71 -14.66 9.95 13.58
N LYS A 72 -13.61 9.34 13.02
CA LYS A 72 -12.80 8.32 13.70
C LYS A 72 -12.02 8.95 14.86
N SER A 73 -12.42 8.66 16.10
CA SER A 73 -11.63 8.99 17.30
C SER A 73 -10.28 8.27 17.29
N GLY A 74 -9.28 8.76 18.04
CA GLY A 74 -7.93 8.18 18.03
C GLY A 74 -7.91 6.67 18.36
N VAL A 75 -8.73 6.23 19.32
CA VAL A 75 -8.87 4.82 19.71
C VAL A 75 -9.47 3.98 18.58
N VAL A 76 -10.49 4.49 17.89
CA VAL A 76 -11.11 3.81 16.74
C VAL A 76 -10.11 3.64 15.60
N ARG A 77 -9.20 4.60 15.39
CA ARG A 77 -8.14 4.50 14.37
C ARG A 77 -7.13 3.41 14.68
N ILE A 78 -6.71 3.28 15.94
CA ILE A 78 -5.79 2.22 16.35
C ILE A 78 -6.45 0.86 16.17
N PHE A 79 -7.68 0.70 16.66
CA PHE A 79 -8.42 -0.57 16.52
C PHE A 79 -8.63 -0.95 15.05
N HIS A 80 -8.97 0.04 14.21
CA HIS A 80 -9.09 -0.12 12.76
C HIS A 80 -7.78 -0.57 12.13
N ALA A 81 -6.65 0.07 12.43
CA ALA A 81 -5.35 -0.29 11.88
C ALA A 81 -4.91 -1.69 12.30
N VAL A 82 -5.08 -2.05 13.59
CA VAL A 82 -4.72 -3.38 14.10
C VAL A 82 -5.58 -4.46 13.46
N LEU A 83 -6.89 -4.25 13.34
CA LEU A 83 -7.80 -5.22 12.73
C LEU A 83 -7.57 -5.35 11.21
N PHE A 84 -7.22 -4.24 10.53
CA PHE A 84 -6.81 -4.25 9.13
C PHE A 84 -5.61 -5.16 8.92
N GLU A 85 -4.54 -4.89 9.66
CA GLU A 85 -3.26 -5.59 9.55
C GLU A 85 -3.44 -7.08 9.90
N ALA A 86 -4.13 -7.39 10.99
CA ALA A 86 -4.41 -8.76 11.38
C ALA A 86 -5.21 -9.51 10.31
N GLY A 87 -6.25 -8.89 9.73
CA GLY A 87 -7.02 -9.48 8.65
C GLY A 87 -6.19 -9.71 7.38
N LEU A 88 -5.31 -8.76 7.06
CA LEU A 88 -4.41 -8.86 5.92
C LEU A 88 -3.42 -10.02 6.10
N LEU A 89 -2.76 -10.10 7.26
CA LEU A 89 -1.83 -11.18 7.62
C LEU A 89 -2.49 -12.55 7.54
N LEU A 90 -3.74 -12.68 8.01
CA LEU A 90 -4.48 -13.95 7.97
C LEU A 90 -4.76 -14.44 6.54
N MET A 91 -4.76 -13.56 5.53
CA MET A 91 -4.91 -13.95 4.13
C MET A 91 -3.58 -14.12 3.41
N LEU A 92 -2.62 -13.22 3.65
CA LEU A 92 -1.31 -13.22 2.98
C LEU A 92 -0.40 -14.33 3.48
N LEU A 93 -0.30 -14.55 4.80
CA LEU A 93 0.63 -15.53 5.35
C LEU A 93 0.35 -16.96 4.87
N PRO A 94 -0.89 -17.49 4.88
CA PRO A 94 -1.15 -18.83 4.37
C PRO A 94 -0.79 -18.97 2.89
N PHE A 95 -1.05 -17.93 2.09
CA PHE A 95 -0.70 -17.92 0.68
C PHE A 95 0.83 -17.98 0.47
N VAL A 96 1.59 -17.12 1.15
CA VAL A 96 3.06 -17.08 1.02
C VAL A 96 3.70 -18.37 1.51
N MET A 97 3.24 -18.89 2.66
CA MET A 97 3.72 -20.17 3.20
C MET A 97 3.45 -21.32 2.24
N TRP A 98 2.25 -21.41 1.68
CA TRP A 98 1.88 -22.47 0.75
C TRP A 98 2.63 -22.36 -0.58
N TYR A 99 2.74 -21.15 -1.14
CA TYR A 99 3.32 -20.92 -2.46
C TYR A 99 4.85 -21.08 -2.47
N LEU A 100 5.55 -20.54 -1.47
CA LEU A 100 7.00 -20.62 -1.37
C LEU A 100 7.50 -21.80 -0.54
N GLY A 101 6.60 -22.55 0.10
CA GLY A 101 6.97 -23.65 0.99
C GLY A 101 7.76 -23.22 2.23
N VAL A 102 7.60 -21.96 2.66
CA VAL A 102 8.35 -21.35 3.77
C VAL A 102 7.63 -21.51 5.11
N THR A 103 8.40 -21.40 6.19
CA THR A 103 7.84 -21.43 7.55
C THR A 103 7.02 -20.17 7.85
N PHE A 104 6.16 -20.24 8.86
CA PHE A 104 5.38 -19.08 9.33
C PHE A 104 6.26 -17.87 9.65
N TRP A 105 7.39 -18.11 10.33
CA TRP A 105 8.32 -17.03 10.70
C TRP A 105 8.95 -16.36 9.47
N GLN A 106 9.35 -17.16 8.48
CA GLN A 106 9.87 -16.62 7.23
C GLN A 106 8.80 -15.81 6.49
N ALA A 107 7.58 -16.33 6.34
CA ALA A 107 6.48 -15.61 5.70
C ALA A 107 6.17 -14.28 6.40
N LEU A 108 6.19 -14.27 7.75
CA LEU A 108 5.97 -13.06 8.54
C LEU A 108 7.06 -12.00 8.31
N VAL A 109 8.33 -12.42 8.30
CA VAL A 109 9.46 -11.51 8.01
C VAL A 109 9.38 -10.98 6.58
N MET A 110 8.97 -11.82 5.62
CA MET A 110 8.76 -11.41 4.23
C MET A 110 7.66 -10.36 4.12
N ASP A 111 6.51 -10.60 4.74
CA ASP A 111 5.37 -9.69 4.76
C ASP A 111 5.73 -8.33 5.34
N ILE A 112 6.36 -8.30 6.53
CA ILE A 112 6.84 -7.06 7.17
C ILE A 112 7.85 -6.33 6.28
N SER A 113 8.78 -7.06 5.64
CA SER A 113 9.78 -6.47 4.76
C SER A 113 9.14 -5.82 3.54
N PHE A 114 8.15 -6.46 2.94
CA PHE A 114 7.37 -5.89 1.83
C PHE A 114 6.55 -4.69 2.28
N ALA A 115 5.87 -4.77 3.44
CA ALA A 115 5.08 -3.67 3.97
C ALA A 115 5.95 -2.42 4.20
N VAL A 116 7.12 -2.58 4.83
CA VAL A 116 8.08 -1.49 5.06
C VAL A 116 8.62 -0.95 3.73
N PHE A 117 9.00 -1.84 2.79
CA PHE A 117 9.46 -1.43 1.47
C PHE A 117 8.42 -0.59 0.73
N TYR A 118 7.18 -1.07 0.63
CA TYR A 118 6.10 -0.36 -0.06
C TYR A 118 5.72 0.94 0.65
N MET A 119 5.78 1.00 1.98
CA MET A 119 5.58 2.23 2.74
C MET A 119 6.62 3.29 2.37
N VAL A 120 7.91 2.95 2.39
CA VAL A 120 8.99 3.86 2.02
C VAL A 120 8.91 4.23 0.54
N TYR A 121 8.68 3.25 -0.33
CA TYR A 121 8.54 3.45 -1.76
C TYR A 121 7.36 4.38 -2.10
N ALA A 122 6.19 4.19 -1.48
CA ALA A 122 5.04 5.07 -1.64
C ALA A 122 5.34 6.49 -1.20
N PHE A 123 6.03 6.68 -0.08
CA PHE A 123 6.45 8.00 0.37
C PHE A 123 7.37 8.68 -0.65
N VAL A 124 8.42 7.99 -1.12
CA VAL A 124 9.39 8.54 -2.08
C VAL A 124 8.73 8.82 -3.43
N PHE A 125 7.88 7.90 -3.92
CA PHE A 125 7.18 8.05 -5.19
C PHE A 125 6.21 9.24 -5.16
N ASN A 126 5.41 9.35 -4.09
CA ASN A 126 4.50 10.49 -3.92
C ASN A 126 5.30 11.82 -3.86
N TRP A 127 6.38 11.86 -3.10
CA TRP A 127 7.23 13.05 -2.99
C TRP A 127 7.88 13.43 -4.33
N ALA A 128 8.41 12.46 -5.07
CA ALA A 128 8.99 12.70 -6.39
C ALA A 128 7.92 13.15 -7.40
N TYR A 129 6.74 12.52 -7.39
CA TYR A 129 5.65 12.85 -8.29
C TYR A 129 5.11 14.27 -8.06
N ASP A 130 4.95 14.67 -6.79
CA ASP A 130 4.50 16.02 -6.43
C ASP A 130 5.55 17.09 -6.81
N ARG A 131 6.84 16.74 -6.81
CA ARG A 131 7.92 17.65 -7.25
C ARG A 131 8.03 17.77 -8.77
N ILE A 132 7.70 16.71 -9.52
CA ILE A 132 7.71 16.71 -10.99
C ILE A 132 6.42 17.33 -11.56
N PHE A 133 5.28 17.13 -10.89
CA PHE A 133 3.98 17.71 -11.25
C PHE A 133 3.41 18.57 -10.11
N PRO A 134 3.97 19.77 -9.88
CA PRO A 134 3.46 20.67 -8.85
C PRO A 134 2.00 21.04 -9.14
N LEU A 135 1.15 20.93 -8.12
CA LEU A 135 -0.24 21.35 -8.18
C LEU A 135 -0.32 22.88 -8.38
N PRO A 136 -1.19 23.40 -9.27
CA PRO A 136 -1.36 24.84 -9.49
C PRO A 136 -1.68 25.62 -8.20
N GLU A 137 -2.34 24.97 -7.23
CA GLU A 137 -2.71 25.52 -5.93
C GLU A 137 -1.50 25.90 -5.06
N TRP A 138 -0.35 25.21 -5.23
CA TRP A 138 0.89 25.55 -4.53
C TRP A 138 1.64 26.74 -5.16
N GLN A 139 1.34 27.08 -6.42
CA GLN A 139 1.90 28.27 -7.07
C GLN A 139 1.19 29.56 -6.61
N THR A 140 -0.10 29.47 -6.25
CA THR A 140 -0.89 30.63 -5.78
C THR A 140 -0.55 31.05 -4.34
N ALA A 141 -0.19 30.09 -3.47
CA ALA A 141 0.25 30.38 -2.10
C ALA A 141 1.65 31.03 -2.04
N SER A 142 2.56 30.66 -2.97
CA SER A 142 3.91 31.26 -3.02
C SER A 142 3.95 32.69 -3.58
N SER A 143 2.92 33.09 -4.34
CA SER A 143 2.83 34.42 -4.96
C SER A 143 2.16 35.45 -4.04
N SER A 144 1.31 35.01 -3.10
CA SER A 144 0.64 35.88 -2.12
C SER A 144 1.48 36.17 -0.87
N GLN A 145 2.61 35.48 -0.67
CA GLN A 145 3.62 35.83 0.35
C GLN A 145 4.70 36.82 -0.16
N ARG A 146 4.66 37.22 -1.44
CA ARG A 146 5.60 38.18 -2.05
C ARG A 146 4.98 39.55 -2.37
N LEU A 147 3.76 39.80 -1.91
CA LEU A 147 3.08 41.09 -1.95
C LEU A 147 2.83 41.55 -0.52
#